data_AF-A0A846P7C6-F1
#
_entry.id   AF-A0A846P7C6-F1
#
_cell.length_a   1.000
_cell.length_b   1.000
_cell.length_c   1.000
_cell.angle_alpha   90.00
_cell.angle_beta   90.00
_cell.angle_gamma   90.00
#
_symmetry.space_group_name_H-M   'P 1'
#
loop_
_entity.id
_entity.type
_entity.pdbx_description
1 polymer ?
#
loop_
_entity_poly.entity_id
_entity_poly.type
_entity_poly.pdbx_seq_one_letter_code
_entity_poly.pdbx_strand_id
1 'polypeptide(L)'
;MASMTSLLPPITAVRIAWARTGAFSNDTSSQKYASMVEASLKDIKAEAEKNKTEKKYTLNAIAAIDTSLRSLEIVHKGRDLNFEDNEKLRLAYLQSVEESIVFGKQLKDFLKSLPAIAIGAGGGVTLADALNLSGITLWGIGSGLAGIGYFAYLGIASRARKKKQMLYVREDYERGRYYDKYLDQVELILNSLYLDVDRIHKNIFEDSYPTERNVADIIEDLLKGVRRDICPYAEKHISERKITPEVWPLCETADEGAVEKCEHWEGAKA
;
A
#
# COMPACT_ATOMS: atom_id res chain seq x y z
N MET A 1 12.48 0.27 50.78
CA MET A 1 12.85 0.49 49.37
C MET A 1 12.04 -0.50 48.55
N ALA A 2 11.04 -0.05 47.81
CA ALA A 2 10.21 -0.94 46.99
C ALA A 2 11.11 -1.62 45.94
N SER A 3 11.06 -2.96 45.87
CA SER A 3 11.86 -3.68 44.88
C SER A 3 11.25 -3.46 43.51
N MET A 4 11.85 -2.59 42.71
CA MET A 4 11.52 -2.47 41.29
C MET A 4 11.99 -3.74 40.57
N THR A 5 11.20 -4.21 39.61
CA THR A 5 11.71 -5.21 38.68
C THR A 5 12.64 -4.56 37.66
N SER A 6 13.87 -5.07 37.61
CA SER A 6 14.87 -4.64 36.63
C SER A 6 14.81 -5.42 35.32
N LEU A 7 14.04 -6.52 35.28
CA LEU A 7 14.21 -7.54 34.24
C LEU A 7 13.37 -7.27 32.98
N LEU A 8 12.14 -6.76 33.14
CA LEU A 8 11.27 -6.51 32.00
C LEU A 8 10.42 -5.24 32.20
N PRO A 9 11.01 -4.04 32.04
CA PRO A 9 10.26 -2.77 32.04
C PRO A 9 9.11 -2.77 31.00
N PRO A 10 7.98 -2.08 31.24
CA PRO A 10 6.88 -1.99 30.28
C PRO A 10 7.31 -1.54 28.87
N ILE A 11 8.22 -0.56 28.78
CA ILE A 11 8.76 -0.12 27.48
C ILE A 11 9.59 -1.21 26.79
N THR A 12 10.33 -2.01 27.56
CA THR A 12 11.10 -3.13 27.01
C THR A 12 10.14 -4.21 26.48
N ALA A 13 9.02 -4.47 27.16
CA ALA A 13 7.98 -5.36 26.67
C ALA A 13 7.38 -4.91 25.33
N VAL A 14 7.10 -3.61 25.18
CA VAL A 14 6.63 -3.01 23.92
C VAL A 14 7.66 -3.20 22.79
N ARG A 15 8.93 -2.89 23.06
CA ARG A 15 10.02 -3.05 22.07
C ARG A 15 10.21 -4.51 21.67
N ILE A 16 10.09 -5.43 22.62
CA ILE A 16 10.16 -6.88 22.36
C ILE A 16 9.00 -7.32 21.48
N ALA A 17 7.77 -6.90 21.79
CA ALA A 17 6.60 -7.23 20.98
C ALA A 17 6.74 -6.70 19.54
N TRP A 18 7.17 -5.44 19.39
CA TRP A 18 7.43 -4.85 18.08
C TRP A 18 8.53 -5.59 17.31
N ALA A 19 9.67 -5.87 17.94
CA ALA A 19 10.76 -6.59 17.29
C ALA A 19 10.38 -8.02 16.85
N ARG A 20 9.54 -8.71 17.64
CA ARG A 20 9.06 -10.06 17.31
C ARG A 20 8.14 -10.08 16.08
N THR A 21 7.53 -8.95 15.71
CA THR A 21 6.79 -8.85 14.44
C THR A 21 7.67 -9.09 13.20
N GLY A 22 9.01 -8.98 13.34
CA GLY A 22 9.96 -9.36 12.29
C GLY A 22 9.83 -10.83 11.85
N ALA A 23 9.26 -11.69 12.70
CA ALA A 23 8.94 -13.08 12.35
C ALA A 23 7.81 -13.21 11.31
N PHE A 24 6.97 -12.18 11.15
CA PHE A 24 5.90 -12.15 10.14
C PHE A 24 6.41 -11.72 8.77
N SER A 25 7.60 -11.11 8.72
CA SER A 25 8.22 -10.66 7.48
C SER A 25 8.79 -11.82 6.68
N ASN A 26 8.82 -11.70 5.36
CA ASN A 26 9.54 -12.60 4.47
C ASN A 26 11.06 -12.30 4.41
N ASP A 27 11.50 -11.20 5.02
CA ASP A 27 12.90 -10.79 5.04
C ASP A 27 13.70 -11.57 6.12
N THR A 28 14.80 -12.20 5.69
CA THR A 28 15.65 -13.01 6.55
C THR A 28 16.29 -12.20 7.68
N SER A 29 16.60 -10.92 7.45
CA SER A 29 17.22 -10.07 8.49
C SER A 29 16.24 -9.77 9.63
N SER A 30 14.98 -9.49 9.28
CA SER A 30 13.87 -9.26 10.20
C SER A 30 13.55 -10.52 11.03
N GLN A 31 13.52 -11.69 10.38
CA GLN A 31 13.32 -12.98 11.05
C GLN A 31 14.46 -13.31 12.02
N LYS A 32 15.72 -13.04 11.62
CA LYS A 32 16.89 -13.23 12.49
C LYS A 32 16.80 -12.33 13.72
N TYR A 33 16.47 -11.05 13.54
CA TYR A 33 16.30 -10.12 14.64
C TYR A 33 15.20 -10.55 15.61
N ALA A 34 14.05 -10.98 15.11
CA ALA A 34 12.97 -11.54 15.94
C ALA A 34 13.43 -12.76 16.74
N SER A 35 14.21 -13.66 16.14
CA SER A 35 14.76 -14.84 16.84
C SER A 35 15.76 -14.47 17.94
N MET A 36 16.56 -13.42 17.74
CA MET A 36 17.48 -12.91 18.76
C MET A 36 16.73 -12.36 19.97
N VAL A 37 15.67 -11.59 19.72
CA VAL A 37 14.82 -11.04 20.79
C VAL A 37 14.08 -12.15 21.55
N GLU A 38 13.62 -13.19 20.85
CA GLU A 38 13.04 -14.38 21.47
C GLU A 38 14.04 -15.09 22.40
N ALA A 39 15.31 -15.17 22.00
CA ALA A 39 16.37 -15.72 22.85
C ALA A 39 16.60 -14.85 24.10
N SER A 40 16.69 -13.52 23.94
CA SER A 40 16.81 -12.61 25.08
C SER A 40 15.63 -12.70 26.05
N LEU A 41 14.40 -12.93 25.54
CA LEU A 41 13.23 -13.11 26.39
C LEU A 41 13.30 -14.43 27.21
N LYS A 42 13.89 -15.49 26.65
CA LYS A 42 14.16 -16.74 27.37
C LYS A 42 15.20 -16.54 28.47
N ASP A 43 16.24 -15.76 28.21
CA ASP A 43 17.26 -15.42 29.21
C ASP A 43 16.66 -14.61 30.37
N ILE A 44 15.83 -13.61 30.06
CA ILE A 44 15.06 -12.84 31.07
C ILE A 44 14.18 -13.77 31.91
N LYS A 45 13.49 -14.73 31.27
CA LYS A 45 12.65 -15.70 31.97
C LYS A 45 13.47 -16.60 32.90
N ALA A 46 14.65 -17.04 32.47
CA ALA A 46 15.56 -17.86 33.28
C ALA A 46 16.09 -17.08 34.49
N GLU A 47 16.45 -15.81 34.30
CA GLU A 47 16.91 -14.93 35.39
C GLU A 47 15.80 -14.68 36.42
N ALA A 48 14.56 -14.47 35.94
CA ALA A 48 13.41 -14.26 36.80
C ALA A 48 13.10 -15.46 37.71
N GLU A 49 13.54 -16.68 37.36
CA GLU A 49 13.30 -17.87 38.20
C GLU A 49 13.96 -17.80 39.58
N LYS A 50 15.00 -16.97 39.73
CA LYS A 50 15.73 -16.80 40.99
C LYS A 50 14.92 -16.05 42.06
N ASN A 51 13.85 -15.34 41.68
CA ASN A 51 13.01 -14.59 42.60
C ASN A 51 11.52 -14.86 42.30
N LYS A 52 10.75 -15.30 43.32
CA LYS A 52 9.33 -15.67 43.15
C LYS A 52 8.45 -14.52 42.65
N THR A 53 8.72 -13.29 43.09
CA THR A 53 7.97 -12.09 42.70
C THR A 53 8.30 -11.72 41.25
N GLU A 54 9.59 -11.70 40.89
CA GLU A 54 10.07 -11.48 39.50
C GLU A 54 9.56 -12.54 38.54
N LYS A 55 9.57 -13.81 38.95
CA LYS A 55 9.02 -14.92 38.17
C LYS A 55 7.55 -14.69 37.86
N LYS A 56 6.75 -14.33 38.87
CA LYS A 56 5.31 -14.06 38.70
C LYS A 56 5.07 -12.87 37.75
N TYR A 57 5.83 -11.79 37.92
CA TYR A 57 5.75 -10.62 37.06
C TYR A 57 6.12 -10.96 35.61
N THR A 58 7.31 -11.52 35.40
CA THR A 58 7.86 -11.84 34.09
C THR A 58 6.96 -12.82 33.33
N LEU A 59 6.41 -13.84 33.99
CA LEU A 59 5.47 -14.77 33.34
C LEU A 59 4.18 -14.08 32.86
N ASN A 60 3.60 -13.20 33.67
CA ASN A 60 2.40 -12.46 33.30
C ASN A 60 2.68 -11.44 32.19
N ALA A 61 3.82 -10.75 32.25
CA ALA A 61 4.25 -9.82 31.22
C ALA A 61 4.53 -10.52 29.88
N ILE A 62 5.19 -11.70 29.89
CA ILE A 62 5.38 -12.52 28.69
C ILE A 62 4.03 -12.94 28.10
N ALA A 63 3.06 -13.35 28.93
CA ALA A 63 1.73 -13.69 28.45
C ALA A 63 1.00 -12.50 27.79
N ALA A 64 1.18 -11.28 28.33
CA ALA A 64 0.66 -10.06 27.72
C ALA A 64 1.36 -9.74 26.38
N ILE A 65 2.69 -9.91 26.31
CA ILE A 65 3.47 -9.79 25.06
C ILE A 65 2.96 -10.77 24.01
N ASP A 66 2.80 -12.05 24.36
CA ASP A 66 2.33 -13.09 23.43
C ASP A 66 0.91 -12.83 22.94
N THR A 67 0.04 -12.32 23.81
CA THR A 67 -1.33 -11.92 23.44
C THR A 67 -1.31 -10.75 22.47
N SER A 68 -0.51 -9.73 22.75
CA SER A 68 -0.34 -8.57 21.88
C SER A 68 0.27 -8.95 20.53
N LEU A 69 1.23 -9.89 20.52
CA LEU A 69 1.85 -10.40 19.30
C LEU A 69 0.84 -11.09 18.38
N ARG A 70 -0.13 -11.83 18.93
CA ARG A 70 -1.23 -12.41 18.14
C ARG A 70 -2.11 -11.32 17.50
N SER A 71 -2.42 -10.27 18.25
CA SER A 71 -3.17 -9.13 17.71
C SER A 71 -2.39 -8.42 16.59
N LEU A 72 -1.08 -8.23 16.78
CA LEU A 72 -0.18 -7.68 15.75
C LEU A 72 -0.11 -8.58 14.51
N GLU A 73 -0.10 -9.90 14.68
CA GLU A 73 -0.13 -10.86 13.57
C GLU A 73 -1.43 -10.76 12.77
N ILE A 74 -2.58 -10.64 13.43
CA ILE A 74 -3.88 -10.47 12.77
C ILE A 74 -3.90 -9.18 11.96
N VAL A 75 -3.43 -8.08 12.55
CA VAL A 75 -3.36 -6.76 11.88
C VAL A 75 -2.39 -6.81 10.68
N HIS A 76 -1.25 -7.48 10.82
CA HIS A 76 -0.29 -7.71 9.73
C HIS A 76 -0.91 -8.52 8.58
N LYS A 77 -1.58 -9.64 8.89
CA LYS A 77 -2.29 -10.44 7.87
C LYS A 77 -3.40 -9.66 7.20
N GLY A 78 -4.14 -8.85 7.96
CA GLY A 78 -5.17 -7.95 7.42
C GLY A 78 -4.59 -6.95 6.40
N ARG A 79 -3.43 -6.37 6.69
CA ARG A 79 -2.70 -5.52 5.74
C ARG A 79 -2.32 -6.28 4.46
N ASP A 80 -1.76 -7.48 4.60
CA ASP A 80 -1.33 -8.28 3.45
C ASP A 80 -2.51 -8.68 2.56
N LEU A 81 -3.65 -9.05 3.15
CA LEU A 81 -4.89 -9.31 2.41
C LEU A 81 -5.40 -8.08 1.67
N ASN A 82 -5.41 -6.91 2.32
CA ASN A 82 -5.80 -5.65 1.67
C ASN A 82 -4.89 -5.32 0.47
N PHE A 83 -3.58 -5.57 0.59
CA PHE A 83 -2.63 -5.39 -0.50
C PHE A 83 -2.83 -6.41 -1.62
N GLU A 84 -3.09 -7.68 -1.29
CA GLU A 84 -3.36 -8.74 -2.28
C GLU A 84 -4.64 -8.45 -3.06
N ASP A 85 -5.71 -8.05 -2.39
CA ASP A 85 -6.98 -7.73 -3.05
C ASP A 85 -6.87 -6.46 -3.90
N ASN A 86 -6.13 -5.45 -3.43
CA ASN A 86 -5.81 -4.26 -4.24
C ASN A 86 -5.01 -4.65 -5.50
N GLU A 87 -4.03 -5.55 -5.39
CA GLU A 87 -3.27 -6.07 -6.52
C GLU A 87 -4.15 -6.85 -7.51
N LYS A 88 -5.08 -7.67 -7.05
CA LYS A 88 -6.04 -8.37 -7.93
C LYS A 88 -6.92 -7.38 -8.69
N LEU A 89 -7.43 -6.35 -8.01
CA LEU A 89 -8.23 -5.29 -8.64
C LEU A 89 -7.43 -4.53 -9.68
N ARG A 90 -6.16 -4.23 -9.39
CA ARG A 90 -5.20 -3.65 -10.34
C ARG A 90 -5.07 -4.50 -11.58
N LEU A 91 -4.76 -5.78 -11.42
CA LEU A 91 -4.52 -6.70 -12.53
C LEU A 91 -5.77 -6.83 -13.42
N ALA A 92 -6.95 -6.98 -12.81
CA ALA A 92 -8.22 -7.02 -13.54
C ALA A 92 -8.46 -5.73 -14.35
N TYR A 93 -8.18 -4.56 -13.77
CA TYR A 93 -8.32 -3.30 -14.47
C TYR A 93 -7.29 -3.15 -15.60
N LEU A 94 -6.02 -3.48 -15.36
CA LEU A 94 -4.97 -3.45 -16.38
C LEU A 94 -5.29 -4.36 -17.56
N GLN A 95 -5.84 -5.55 -17.29
CA GLN A 95 -6.31 -6.46 -18.33
C GLN A 95 -7.43 -5.82 -19.16
N SER A 96 -8.42 -5.16 -18.54
CA SER A 96 -9.49 -4.47 -19.27
C SER A 96 -8.97 -3.34 -20.18
N VAL A 97 -7.91 -2.65 -19.73
CA VAL A 97 -7.24 -1.59 -20.52
C VAL A 97 -6.47 -2.22 -21.68
N GLU A 98 -5.79 -3.35 -21.46
CA GLU A 98 -5.08 -4.09 -22.51
C GLU A 98 -6.03 -4.62 -23.58
N GLU A 99 -7.14 -5.25 -23.19
CA GLU A 99 -8.20 -5.71 -24.09
C GLU A 99 -8.74 -4.57 -24.97
N SER A 100 -8.92 -3.38 -24.39
CA SER A 100 -9.34 -2.18 -25.13
C SER A 100 -8.30 -1.72 -26.17
N ILE A 101 -7.00 -1.86 -25.87
CA ILE A 101 -5.91 -1.56 -26.81
C ILE A 101 -5.83 -2.61 -27.91
N VAL A 102 -5.98 -3.90 -27.57
CA VAL A 102 -5.99 -5.02 -28.52
C VAL A 102 -7.15 -4.88 -29.49
N PHE A 103 -8.35 -4.56 -29.01
CA PHE A 103 -9.49 -4.24 -29.87
C PHE A 103 -9.18 -3.09 -30.84
N GLY A 104 -8.56 -2.00 -30.35
CA GLY A 104 -8.14 -0.89 -31.21
C GLY A 104 -7.11 -1.30 -32.28
N LYS A 105 -6.20 -2.23 -31.97
CA LYS A 105 -5.24 -2.79 -32.94
C LYS A 105 -5.95 -3.69 -33.96
N GLN A 106 -6.85 -4.57 -33.52
CA GLN A 106 -7.64 -5.43 -34.39
C GLN A 106 -8.52 -4.62 -35.35
N LEU A 107 -9.16 -3.55 -34.86
CA LEU A 107 -9.95 -2.64 -35.69
C LEU A 107 -9.08 -1.93 -36.73
N LYS A 108 -7.90 -1.45 -36.34
CA LYS A 108 -6.93 -0.85 -37.27
C LYS A 108 -6.48 -1.85 -38.34
N ASP A 109 -6.19 -3.08 -37.97
CA ASP A 109 -5.70 -4.10 -38.89
C ASP A 109 -6.82 -4.63 -39.81
N PHE A 110 -8.06 -4.72 -39.32
CA PHE A 110 -9.25 -4.97 -40.13
C PHE A 110 -9.49 -3.84 -41.16
N LEU A 111 -9.41 -2.57 -40.75
CA LEU A 111 -9.59 -1.44 -41.67
C LEU A 111 -8.50 -1.38 -42.75
N LYS A 112 -7.27 -1.78 -42.44
CA LYS A 112 -6.19 -1.91 -43.44
C LYS A 112 -6.40 -3.06 -44.41
N SER A 113 -7.10 -4.13 -44.01
CA SER A 113 -7.35 -5.29 -44.88
C SER A 113 -8.58 -5.12 -45.77
N LEU A 114 -9.47 -4.16 -45.47
CA LEU A 114 -10.66 -3.87 -46.29
C LEU A 114 -10.37 -3.66 -47.80
N PRO A 115 -9.33 -2.91 -48.22
CA PRO A 115 -9.01 -2.78 -49.64
C PRO A 115 -8.59 -4.10 -50.28
N ALA A 116 -7.86 -4.95 -49.55
CA ALA A 116 -7.42 -6.26 -50.04
C ALA A 116 -8.61 -7.25 -50.14
N ILE A 117 -9.54 -7.21 -49.19
CA ILE A 117 -10.78 -8.00 -49.19
C ILE A 117 -11.70 -7.59 -50.36
N ALA A 118 -11.78 -6.29 -50.66
CA ALA A 118 -12.57 -5.77 -51.78
C ALA A 118 -12.02 -6.18 -53.16
N ILE A 119 -10.72 -6.49 -53.27
CA ILE A 119 -10.02 -6.86 -54.51
C ILE A 119 -9.83 -8.38 -54.63
N GLY A 120 -9.74 -9.12 -53.52
CA GLY A 120 -9.34 -10.53 -53.46
C GLY A 120 -10.47 -11.57 -53.41
N ALA A 121 -11.75 -11.20 -53.49
CA ALA A 121 -12.84 -12.15 -53.59
C ALA A 121 -12.81 -12.85 -54.96
N GLY A 122 -12.03 -13.94 -55.07
CA GLY A 122 -11.81 -14.75 -56.28
C GLY A 122 -13.03 -15.53 -56.79
N GLY A 123 -14.25 -15.01 -56.57
CA GLY A 123 -15.52 -15.60 -56.96
C GLY A 123 -16.45 -14.55 -57.58
N GLY A 124 -16.07 -13.97 -58.71
CA GLY A 124 -17.00 -13.49 -59.74
C GLY A 124 -17.66 -12.10 -59.61
N VAL A 125 -17.70 -11.45 -58.45
CA VAL A 125 -18.15 -10.05 -58.34
C VAL A 125 -17.33 -9.34 -57.27
N THR A 126 -16.48 -8.39 -57.67
CA THR A 126 -15.75 -7.57 -56.68
C THR A 126 -16.68 -6.51 -56.10
N LEU A 127 -16.41 -6.01 -54.89
CA LEU A 127 -17.12 -4.84 -54.33
C LEU A 127 -16.98 -3.61 -55.25
N ALA A 128 -15.92 -3.56 -56.06
CA ALA A 128 -15.73 -2.56 -57.11
C ALA A 128 -16.81 -2.66 -58.20
N ASP A 129 -17.08 -3.88 -58.68
CA ASP A 129 -18.07 -4.17 -59.72
C ASP A 129 -19.50 -3.99 -59.19
N ALA A 130 -19.77 -4.40 -57.95
CA ALA A 130 -21.08 -4.28 -57.32
C ALA A 130 -21.48 -2.82 -57.00
N LEU A 131 -20.49 -1.95 -56.75
CA LEU A 131 -20.71 -0.53 -56.41
C LEU A 131 -20.34 0.43 -57.56
N ASN A 132 -19.92 -0.11 -58.71
CA ASN A 132 -19.49 0.64 -59.89
C ASN A 132 -18.38 1.68 -59.58
N LEU A 133 -17.45 1.32 -58.70
CA LEU A 133 -16.38 2.20 -58.20
C LEU A 133 -15.08 1.97 -58.97
N SER A 134 -14.42 3.06 -59.40
CA SER A 134 -13.09 2.96 -60.02
C SER A 134 -12.05 2.47 -58.99
N GLY A 135 -11.01 1.76 -59.46
CA GLY A 135 -9.93 1.28 -58.60
C GLY A 135 -9.25 2.40 -57.79
N ILE A 136 -9.13 3.60 -58.36
CA ILE A 136 -8.58 4.78 -57.67
C ILE A 136 -9.52 5.23 -56.53
N THR A 137 -10.83 5.21 -56.76
CA THR A 137 -11.83 5.54 -55.73
C THR A 137 -11.79 4.55 -54.57
N LEU A 138 -11.60 3.26 -54.86
CA LEU A 138 -11.43 2.20 -53.87
C LEU A 138 -10.16 2.36 -53.02
N TRP A 139 -9.03 2.68 -53.65
CA TRP A 139 -7.80 3.00 -52.93
C TRP A 139 -7.92 4.28 -52.10
N GLY A 140 -8.64 5.29 -52.61
CA GLY A 140 -8.95 6.51 -51.88
C GLY A 140 -9.81 6.26 -50.63
N ILE A 141 -10.89 5.47 -50.77
CA ILE A 141 -11.75 5.06 -49.65
C ILE A 141 -10.97 4.21 -48.65
N GLY A 142 -10.19 3.24 -49.14
CA GLY A 142 -9.34 2.37 -48.33
C GLY A 142 -8.30 3.12 -47.51
N SER A 143 -7.59 4.04 -48.15
CA SER A 143 -6.60 4.90 -47.50
C SER A 143 -7.24 5.87 -46.52
N GLY A 144 -8.42 6.41 -46.85
CA GLY A 144 -9.21 7.26 -45.96
C GLY A 144 -9.65 6.52 -44.70
N LEU A 145 -10.22 5.31 -44.84
CA LEU A 145 -10.63 4.47 -43.71
C LEU A 145 -9.44 4.01 -42.87
N ALA A 146 -8.31 3.67 -43.50
CA ALA A 146 -7.08 3.34 -42.77
C ALA A 146 -6.54 4.55 -41.97
N GLY A 147 -6.62 5.76 -42.54
CA GLY A 147 -6.31 7.01 -41.86
C GLY A 147 -7.22 7.24 -40.64
N ILE A 148 -8.53 7.12 -40.81
CA ILE A 148 -9.53 7.23 -39.73
C ILE A 148 -9.25 6.19 -38.63
N GLY A 149 -8.98 4.94 -39.00
CA GLY A 149 -8.62 3.87 -38.07
C GLY A 149 -7.34 4.14 -37.29
N TYR A 150 -6.33 4.74 -37.93
CA TYR A 150 -5.10 5.15 -37.26
C TYR A 150 -5.34 6.26 -36.22
N PHE A 151 -6.10 7.29 -36.56
CA PHE A 151 -6.46 8.36 -35.62
C PHE A 151 -7.33 7.85 -34.47
N ALA A 152 -8.29 6.97 -34.76
CA ALA A 152 -9.09 6.29 -33.74
C ALA A 152 -8.20 5.48 -32.77
N TYR A 153 -7.25 4.70 -33.31
CA TYR A 153 -6.26 3.96 -32.51
C TYR A 153 -5.42 4.89 -31.63
N LEU A 154 -4.90 6.00 -32.17
CA LEU A 154 -4.13 6.97 -31.38
C LEU A 154 -4.96 7.56 -30.25
N GLY A 155 -6.22 7.89 -30.50
CA GLY A 155 -7.15 8.39 -29.49
C GLY A 155 -7.45 7.39 -28.38
N ILE A 156 -7.68 6.12 -28.74
CA ILE A 156 -7.91 5.01 -27.80
C ILE A 156 -6.63 4.75 -26.98
N ALA A 157 -5.48 4.64 -27.63
CA ALA A 157 -4.20 4.37 -26.98
C ALA A 157 -3.79 5.49 -26.01
N SER A 158 -3.98 6.76 -26.40
CA SER A 158 -3.70 7.91 -25.54
C SER A 158 -4.60 7.92 -24.29
N ARG A 159 -5.91 7.70 -24.46
CA ARG A 159 -6.84 7.58 -23.33
C ARG A 159 -6.52 6.40 -22.43
N ALA A 160 -6.19 5.25 -23.01
CA ALA A 160 -5.82 4.04 -22.27
C ALA A 160 -4.56 4.26 -21.41
N ARG A 161 -3.52 4.91 -21.96
CA ARG A 161 -2.31 5.27 -21.20
C ARG A 161 -2.61 6.21 -20.04
N LYS A 162 -3.37 7.29 -20.28
CA LYS A 162 -3.75 8.22 -19.21
C LYS A 162 -4.56 7.53 -18.10
N LYS A 163 -5.51 6.67 -18.47
CA LYS A 163 -6.27 5.87 -17.49
C LYS A 163 -5.35 4.95 -16.68
N LYS A 164 -4.41 4.28 -17.34
CA LYS A 164 -3.42 3.41 -16.67
C LYS A 164 -2.54 4.18 -15.69
N GLN A 165 -2.06 5.36 -16.06
CA GLN A 165 -1.24 6.20 -15.16
C GLN A 165 -2.06 6.69 -13.95
N MET A 166 -3.30 7.12 -14.16
CA MET A 166 -4.19 7.52 -13.06
C MET A 166 -4.56 6.37 -12.13
N LEU A 167 -4.65 5.15 -12.66
CA LEU A 167 -4.87 3.96 -11.85
C LEU A 167 -3.69 3.76 -10.87
N TYR A 168 -2.45 3.84 -11.34
CA TYR A 168 -1.27 3.69 -10.47
C TYR A 168 -1.25 4.73 -9.33
N VAL A 169 -1.61 5.97 -9.63
CA VAL A 169 -1.73 7.03 -8.61
C VAL A 169 -2.76 6.66 -7.55
N ARG A 170 -3.95 6.19 -7.96
CA ARG A 170 -5.00 5.79 -7.02
C ARG A 170 -4.58 4.59 -6.18
N GLU A 171 -3.92 3.61 -6.79
CA GLU A 171 -3.46 2.41 -6.09
C GLU A 171 -2.38 2.74 -5.06
N ASP A 172 -1.42 3.59 -5.39
CA ASP A 172 -0.40 4.00 -4.42
C ASP A 172 -1.01 4.79 -3.24
N TYR A 173 -2.00 5.66 -3.52
CA TYR A 173 -2.79 6.32 -2.48
C TYR A 173 -3.54 5.32 -1.58
N GLU A 174 -4.28 4.38 -2.17
CA GLU A 174 -5.04 3.37 -1.43
C GLU A 174 -4.13 2.48 -0.59
N ARG A 175 -2.98 2.08 -1.14
CA ARG A 175 -1.95 1.32 -0.44
C ARG A 175 -1.38 2.10 0.74
N GLY A 176 -1.11 3.39 0.58
CA GLY A 176 -0.71 4.30 1.66
C GLY A 176 -1.77 4.34 2.77
N ARG A 177 -3.04 4.52 2.42
CA ARG A 177 -4.17 4.54 3.36
C ARG A 177 -4.32 3.24 4.16
N TYR A 178 -4.16 2.09 3.51
CA TYR A 178 -4.18 0.80 4.21
C TYR A 178 -2.99 0.66 5.18
N TYR A 179 -1.82 1.19 4.79
CA TYR A 179 -0.65 1.18 5.65
C TYR A 179 -0.80 2.10 6.86
N ASP A 180 -1.36 3.29 6.69
CA ASP A 180 -1.62 4.21 7.80
C ASP A 180 -2.60 3.61 8.81
N LYS A 181 -3.70 3.00 8.33
CA LYS A 181 -4.65 2.29 9.19
C LYS A 181 -4.01 1.13 9.95
N TYR A 182 -3.09 0.41 9.28
CA TYR A 182 -2.29 -0.64 9.92
C TYR A 182 -1.44 -0.05 11.06
N LEU A 183 -0.76 1.09 10.83
CA LEU A 183 0.06 1.74 11.86
C LEU A 183 -0.78 2.26 13.03
N ASP A 184 -1.96 2.83 12.79
CA ASP A 184 -2.86 3.28 13.85
C ASP A 184 -3.32 2.10 14.75
N GLN A 185 -3.59 0.94 14.15
CA GLN A 185 -3.93 -0.27 14.90
C GLN A 185 -2.74 -0.83 15.69
N VAL A 186 -1.54 -0.81 15.10
CA VAL A 186 -0.30 -1.21 15.78
C VAL A 186 -0.05 -0.31 16.99
N GLU A 187 -0.15 1.01 16.81
CA GLU A 187 0.02 1.98 17.89
C GLU A 187 -0.95 1.71 19.06
N LEU A 188 -2.23 1.45 18.76
CA LEU A 188 -3.22 1.11 19.77
C LEU A 188 -2.86 -0.18 20.53
N ILE A 189 -2.41 -1.23 19.82
CA ILE A 189 -2.00 -2.50 20.46
C ILE A 189 -0.77 -2.30 21.34
N LEU A 190 0.23 -1.56 20.88
CA LEU A 190 1.45 -1.29 21.64
C LEU A 190 1.16 -0.43 22.89
N ASN A 191 0.25 0.55 22.78
CA ASN A 191 -0.21 1.34 23.92
C ASN A 191 -0.92 0.45 24.95
N SER A 192 -1.82 -0.43 24.50
CA SER A 192 -2.50 -1.38 25.38
C SER A 192 -1.51 -2.31 26.09
N LEU A 193 -0.52 -2.85 25.37
CA LEU A 193 0.51 -3.72 25.93
C LEU A 193 1.29 -3.00 27.04
N TYR A 194 1.70 -1.76 26.82
CA TYR A 194 2.39 -0.98 27.84
C TYR A 194 1.54 -0.89 29.11
N LEU A 195 0.27 -0.47 28.97
CA LEU A 195 -0.64 -0.28 30.09
C LEU A 195 -0.97 -1.60 30.80
N ASP A 196 -1.04 -2.72 30.08
CA ASP A 196 -1.25 -4.03 30.66
C ASP A 196 -0.03 -4.49 31.49
N VAL A 197 1.18 -4.27 30.98
CA VAL A 197 2.42 -4.62 31.70
C VAL A 197 2.62 -3.71 32.92
N ASP A 198 2.33 -2.41 32.82
CA ASP A 198 2.35 -1.50 33.98
C ASP A 198 1.32 -1.91 35.04
N ARG A 199 0.11 -2.31 34.63
CA ARG A 199 -0.91 -2.82 35.54
C ARG A 199 -0.47 -4.11 36.23
N ILE A 200 0.17 -5.02 35.50
CA ILE A 200 0.76 -6.25 36.06
C ILE A 200 1.85 -5.89 37.08
N HIS A 201 2.69 -4.90 36.76
CA HIS A 201 3.72 -4.39 37.68
C HIS A 201 3.09 -3.88 38.97
N LYS A 202 2.14 -2.94 38.86
CA LYS A 202 1.41 -2.36 39.99
C LYS A 202 0.71 -3.40 40.85
N ASN A 203 0.14 -4.43 40.25
CA ASN A 203 -0.53 -5.50 40.99
C ASN A 203 0.43 -6.40 41.79
N ILE A 204 1.72 -6.45 41.42
CA ILE A 204 2.71 -7.35 42.02
C ILE A 204 3.67 -6.60 42.95
N PHE A 205 4.04 -5.38 42.59
CA PHE A 205 5.01 -4.53 43.29
C PHE A 205 4.36 -3.33 43.99
N GLU A 206 3.02 -3.23 43.94
CA GLU A 206 2.19 -2.20 44.60
C GLU A 206 2.37 -0.77 44.09
N ASP A 207 3.24 -0.56 43.09
CA ASP A 207 3.51 0.75 42.50
C ASP A 207 3.56 0.68 40.97
N SER A 208 3.22 1.78 40.30
CA SER A 208 3.37 1.87 38.84
C SER A 208 4.84 2.00 38.46
N TYR A 209 5.18 1.60 37.24
CA TYR A 209 6.53 1.75 36.71
C TYR A 209 6.84 3.24 36.48
N PRO A 210 7.94 3.76 37.04
CA PRO A 210 8.26 5.18 36.91
C PRO A 210 8.51 5.55 35.46
N THR A 211 7.78 6.54 34.94
CA THR A 211 7.93 7.01 33.57
C THR A 211 7.89 8.53 33.53
N GLU A 212 8.94 9.13 32.96
CA GLU A 212 9.11 10.59 32.86
C GLU A 212 8.41 11.19 31.64
N ARG A 213 7.99 10.36 30.68
CA ARG A 213 7.36 10.76 29.42
C ARG A 213 5.96 10.17 29.28
N ASN A 214 5.13 10.80 28.46
CA ASN A 214 3.85 10.22 28.07
C ASN A 214 4.11 8.94 27.25
N VAL A 215 3.33 7.89 27.54
CA VAL A 215 3.43 6.59 26.87
C VAL A 215 3.16 6.71 25.37
N ALA A 216 2.20 7.57 25.00
CA ALA A 216 1.87 7.84 23.60
C ALA A 216 3.09 8.33 22.82
N ASP A 217 3.79 9.35 23.34
CA ASP A 217 4.99 9.92 22.71
C ASP A 217 6.11 8.88 22.54
N ILE A 218 6.27 7.96 23.50
CA ILE A 218 7.28 6.90 23.41
C ILE A 218 6.97 5.91 22.28
N ILE A 219 5.69 5.57 22.09
CA ILE A 219 5.26 4.65 21.04
C ILE A 219 5.26 5.37 19.68
N GLU A 220 4.88 6.63 19.64
CA GLU A 220 5.03 7.47 18.45
C GLU A 220 6.49 7.54 18.01
N ASP A 221 7.42 7.80 18.94
CA ASP A 221 8.87 7.76 18.68
C ASP A 221 9.34 6.40 18.14
N LEU A 222 8.75 5.29 18.61
CA LEU A 222 9.08 3.94 18.14
C LEU A 222 8.61 3.70 16.69
N LEU A 223 7.49 4.32 16.29
CA LEU A 223 6.90 4.23 14.96
C LEU A 223 7.36 5.37 14.03
N LYS A 224 8.16 6.31 14.55
CA LYS A 224 8.66 7.46 13.81
C LYS A 224 9.53 7.02 12.62
N GLY A 225 9.30 7.65 11.47
CA GLY A 225 9.96 7.30 10.21
C GLY A 225 9.32 6.11 9.46
N VAL A 226 8.27 5.50 10.02
CA VAL A 226 7.47 4.47 9.34
C VAL A 226 6.21 5.08 8.72
N ARG A 227 5.59 6.09 9.36
CA ARG A 227 4.45 6.83 8.79
C ARG A 227 4.90 7.61 7.54
N ARG A 228 4.07 7.63 6.50
CA ARG A 228 4.27 8.46 5.31
C ARG A 228 3.68 9.85 5.55
N ASP A 229 4.38 10.89 5.11
CA ASP A 229 3.86 12.25 5.12
C ASP A 229 3.06 12.49 3.84
N ILE A 230 1.75 12.16 3.85
CA ILE A 230 0.85 12.42 2.72
C ILE A 230 0.19 13.79 2.91
N CYS A 231 0.03 14.52 1.80
CA CYS A 231 -0.69 15.79 1.77
C CYS A 231 -2.13 15.62 2.34
N PRO A 232 -2.56 16.47 3.29
CA PRO A 232 -3.88 16.34 3.92
C PRO A 232 -5.04 16.54 2.94
N TYR A 233 -4.80 17.18 1.79
CA TYR A 233 -5.79 17.41 0.76
C TYR A 233 -5.81 16.32 -0.34
N ALA A 234 -4.93 15.31 -0.26
CA ALA A 234 -4.81 14.28 -1.29
C ALA A 234 -6.14 13.56 -1.56
N GLU A 235 -6.88 13.18 -0.51
CA GLU A 235 -8.20 12.53 -0.65
C GLU A 235 -9.19 13.39 -1.44
N LYS A 236 -9.28 14.67 -1.07
CA LYS A 236 -10.14 15.65 -1.74
C LYS A 236 -9.72 15.80 -3.20
N HIS A 237 -8.44 16.01 -3.48
CA HIS A 237 -7.93 16.22 -4.84
C HIS A 237 -8.11 14.98 -5.73
N ILE A 238 -8.02 13.77 -5.18
CA ILE A 238 -8.35 12.53 -5.91
C ILE A 238 -9.83 12.48 -6.26
N SER A 239 -10.71 12.82 -5.31
CA SER A 239 -12.16 12.81 -5.53
C SER A 239 -12.60 13.85 -6.58
N GLU A 240 -11.97 15.02 -6.58
CA GLU A 240 -12.23 16.13 -7.49
C GLU A 240 -11.50 16.00 -8.84
N ARG A 241 -10.72 14.92 -9.04
CA ARG A 241 -9.90 14.68 -10.25
C ARG A 241 -8.88 15.78 -10.55
N LYS A 242 -8.35 16.41 -9.48
CA LYS A 242 -7.28 17.41 -9.55
C LYS A 242 -5.88 16.78 -9.54
N ILE A 243 -5.73 15.54 -9.09
CA ILE A 243 -4.44 14.84 -9.14
C ILE A 243 -4.18 14.30 -10.55
N THR A 244 -2.99 14.59 -11.08
CA THR A 244 -2.41 13.93 -12.25
C THR A 244 -1.15 13.16 -11.83
N PRO A 245 -0.61 12.25 -12.67
CA PRO A 245 0.64 11.54 -12.38
C PRO A 245 1.82 12.47 -12.11
N GLU A 246 1.82 13.66 -12.69
CA GLU A 246 2.85 14.68 -12.49
C GLU A 246 2.69 15.43 -11.15
N VAL A 247 1.47 15.54 -10.64
CA VAL A 247 1.16 16.20 -9.36
C VAL A 247 1.26 15.22 -8.18
N TRP A 248 1.04 13.92 -8.42
CA TRP A 248 1.06 12.89 -7.37
C TRP A 248 2.32 12.90 -6.48
N PRO A 249 3.56 13.01 -7.02
CA PRO A 249 4.76 13.06 -6.18
C PRO A 249 4.75 14.21 -5.18
N LEU A 250 4.15 15.36 -5.53
CA LEU A 250 4.01 16.50 -4.61
C LEU A 250 3.05 16.20 -3.46
N CYS A 251 2.00 15.42 -3.74
CA CYS A 251 1.06 14.96 -2.72
C CYS A 251 1.66 13.86 -1.83
N GLU A 252 2.59 13.06 -2.35
CA GLU A 252 3.22 11.94 -1.66
C GLU A 252 4.33 12.37 -0.70
N THR A 253 5.08 13.44 -1.02
CA THR A 253 6.18 13.91 -0.15
C THR A 253 5.70 14.88 0.92
N ALA A 254 4.63 15.64 0.65
CA ALA A 254 4.08 16.69 1.51
C ALA A 254 5.13 17.68 2.09
N ASP A 255 6.30 17.79 1.46
CA ASP A 255 7.37 18.67 1.94
C ASP A 255 7.04 20.15 1.67
N GLU A 256 7.66 21.07 2.42
CA GLU A 256 7.42 22.51 2.28
C GLU A 256 7.67 23.02 0.84
N GLY A 257 8.66 22.46 0.14
CA GLY A 257 8.95 22.77 -1.26
C GLY A 257 7.92 22.18 -2.24
N ALA A 258 7.21 21.12 -1.86
CA ALA A 258 6.09 20.54 -2.61
C ALA A 258 4.82 21.38 -2.45
N VAL A 259 4.60 21.94 -1.25
CA VAL A 259 3.51 22.87 -0.95
C VAL A 259 3.60 24.13 -1.82
N GLU A 260 4.79 24.72 -1.94
CA GLU A 260 5.01 25.91 -2.77
C GLU A 260 4.68 25.69 -4.25
N LYS A 261 5.04 24.50 -4.76
CA LYS A 261 4.90 24.09 -6.17
C LYS A 261 3.52 23.55 -6.52
N CYS A 262 2.67 23.27 -5.54
CA CYS A 262 1.35 22.71 -5.77
C CYS A 262 0.35 23.80 -6.20
N GLU A 263 -0.12 23.73 -7.45
CA GLU A 263 -1.16 24.63 -7.99
C GLU A 263 -2.52 24.44 -7.31
N HIS A 264 -2.73 23.31 -6.64
CA HIS A 264 -3.99 22.95 -5.99
C HIS A 264 -3.93 23.04 -4.45
N TRP A 265 -2.89 23.63 -3.88
CA TRP A 265 -2.77 23.78 -2.43
C TRP A 265 -3.89 24.66 -1.87
N GLU A 266 -4.57 24.17 -0.82
CA GLU A 266 -5.71 24.85 -0.20
C GLU A 266 -5.40 25.38 1.22
N GLY A 267 -4.20 25.16 1.74
CA GLY A 267 -3.74 25.70 3.01
C GLY A 267 -3.09 27.08 2.86
N ALA A 268 -2.73 27.70 3.98
CA ALA A 268 -1.80 28.84 3.93
C ALA A 268 -0.48 28.34 3.32
N LYS A 269 0.04 29.07 2.33
CA LYS A 269 1.45 28.90 1.92
C LYS A 269 2.27 29.53 3.05
N ALA A 270 3.10 28.73 3.70
CA ALA A 270 4.01 29.21 4.74
C ALA A 270 4.97 30.24 4.14
#